data_AF-A0A418BV01-F1
#
_entry.id   AF-A0A418BV01-F1
#
_cell.length_a   1.000
_cell.length_b   1.000
_cell.length_c   1.000
_cell.angle_alpha   90.00
_cell.angle_beta   90.00
_cell.angle_gamma   90.00
#
_symmetry.space_group_name_H-M   'P 1'
#
loop_
_entity.id
_entity.type
_entity.pdbx_description
1 polymer ?
#
loop_
_entity_poly.entity_id
_entity_poly.type
_entity_poly.pdbx_seq_one_letter_code
_entity_poly.pdbx_strand_id
1 'polypeptide(L)'
;MARPENSLLEADLEYDRPTKVAPIITVEVTQELEELIKTRIRDENYDDVVRKLAVNDGAQKEAAELSMEKSKEGLGDVYEKEFMKSAMGFEDTSELKKEQDEIDVMFQKLCWKLDALTNFHYTPKPVVREMHVTPAAPAITMEEAVPIAVSDANLHAPEEVYDKKHKRDGVVRSREEMSQDERKAARNAKKHARRKSRQQKDADEKLVAKVNPGMGNKYEKKKLLDSLMAKNVSTGKAIEGSTRQFSNSSEFFSRLQDEQKAAAAGQPPRPSFKKDDAKAGRGGAFYKL
;
A
#
# COMPACT_ATOMS: atom_id res chain seq x y z
N MET A 1 -53.87 -44.03 54.03
CA MET A 1 -54.57 -44.39 52.79
C MET A 1 -53.62 -44.13 51.64
N ALA A 2 -53.15 -45.19 50.97
CA ALA A 2 -52.34 -45.05 49.78
C ALA A 2 -53.22 -44.53 48.65
N ARG A 3 -52.69 -43.60 47.85
CA ARG A 3 -53.39 -43.10 46.65
C ARG A 3 -53.57 -44.26 45.66
N PRO A 4 -54.73 -44.38 45.00
CA PRO A 4 -54.94 -45.39 43.95
C PRO A 4 -53.92 -45.23 42.81
N GLU A 5 -53.59 -46.34 42.16
CA GLU A 5 -52.64 -46.36 41.04
C GLU A 5 -53.08 -45.39 39.93
N ASN A 6 -52.10 -44.73 39.28
CA ASN A 6 -52.30 -43.80 38.16
C ASN A 6 -53.16 -42.55 38.40
N SER A 7 -53.59 -42.27 39.63
CA SER A 7 -54.43 -41.10 39.92
C SER A 7 -53.77 -39.76 39.56
N LEU A 8 -52.45 -39.68 39.39
CA LEU A 8 -51.75 -38.45 38.97
C LEU A 8 -52.05 -38.04 37.53
N LEU A 9 -52.46 -38.97 36.68
CA LEU A 9 -52.82 -38.67 35.29
C LEU A 9 -54.14 -37.91 35.18
N GLU A 10 -55.03 -38.04 36.17
CA GLU A 10 -56.34 -37.39 36.21
C GLU A 10 -56.31 -36.01 36.88
N ALA A 11 -55.20 -35.66 37.55
CA ALA A 11 -55.10 -34.44 38.33
C ALA A 11 -54.17 -33.43 37.64
N ASP A 12 -54.71 -32.24 37.32
CA ASP A 12 -53.94 -31.13 36.78
C ASP A 12 -53.20 -30.40 37.91
N LEU A 13 -51.92 -30.73 38.10
CA LEU A 13 -51.05 -30.07 39.08
C LEU A 13 -50.11 -29.09 38.37
N GLU A 14 -50.11 -27.85 38.83
CA GLU A 14 -49.10 -26.86 38.45
C GLU A 14 -47.85 -27.07 39.31
N TYR A 15 -46.70 -27.29 38.67
CA TYR A 15 -45.41 -27.40 39.34
C TYR A 15 -44.32 -26.71 38.53
N ASP A 16 -43.32 -26.18 39.22
CA ASP A 16 -42.22 -25.48 38.59
C ASP A 16 -41.20 -26.45 37.99
N ARG A 17 -40.75 -26.13 36.77
CA ARG A 17 -39.68 -26.88 36.08
C ARG A 17 -38.38 -26.09 36.16
N PRO A 18 -37.27 -26.68 36.64
CA PRO A 18 -36.01 -25.96 36.84
C PRO A 18 -35.25 -25.66 35.55
N THR A 19 -35.65 -26.23 34.40
CA THR A 19 -34.95 -26.08 33.12
C THR A 19 -35.88 -25.67 32.01
N LYS A 20 -35.34 -24.89 31.06
CA LYS A 20 -36.02 -24.57 29.81
C LYS A 20 -36.05 -25.83 28.95
N VAL A 21 -37.23 -26.20 28.47
CA VAL A 21 -37.39 -27.30 27.51
C VAL A 21 -36.76 -26.88 26.18
N ALA A 22 -36.11 -27.82 25.50
CA ALA A 22 -35.57 -27.58 24.17
C ALA A 22 -36.70 -27.18 23.21
N PRO A 23 -36.52 -26.11 22.41
CA PRO A 23 -37.54 -25.69 21.46
C PRO A 23 -37.76 -26.76 20.39
N ILE A 24 -39.02 -26.96 20.01
CA ILE A 24 -39.38 -27.85 18.91
C ILE A 24 -39.16 -27.07 17.61
N ILE A 25 -38.42 -27.68 16.67
CA ILE A 25 -38.14 -27.06 15.37
C ILE A 25 -39.42 -27.13 14.52
N THR A 26 -40.19 -26.04 14.50
CA THR A 26 -41.37 -25.88 13.66
C THR A 26 -40.99 -25.28 12.30
N VAL A 27 -41.89 -25.39 11.32
CA VAL A 27 -41.67 -24.84 9.97
C VAL A 27 -41.48 -23.32 10.00
N GLU A 28 -42.19 -22.62 10.88
CA GLU A 28 -42.08 -21.16 11.04
C GLU A 28 -40.65 -20.75 11.46
N VAL A 29 -40.09 -21.43 12.48
CA VAL A 29 -38.71 -21.17 12.94
C VAL A 29 -37.70 -21.44 11.81
N THR A 30 -37.93 -22.46 10.98
CA THR A 30 -37.05 -22.71 9.84
C THR A 30 -37.14 -21.64 8.76
N GLN A 31 -38.34 -21.08 8.51
CA GLN A 31 -38.53 -20.00 7.54
C GLN A 31 -37.83 -18.71 8.00
N GLU A 32 -37.96 -18.35 9.28
CA GLU A 32 -37.25 -17.20 9.86
C GLU A 32 -35.72 -17.34 9.76
N LEU A 33 -35.20 -18.54 10.05
CA LEU A 33 -33.76 -18.83 9.90
C LEU A 33 -33.29 -18.72 8.45
N GLU A 34 -34.09 -19.20 7.49
CA GLU A 34 -33.75 -19.06 6.07
C GLU A 34 -33.76 -17.60 5.61
N GLU A 35 -34.71 -16.80 6.07
CA GLU A 35 -34.75 -15.37 5.76
C GLU A 35 -33.54 -14.64 6.33
N LEU A 36 -33.12 -14.97 7.56
CA LEU A 36 -31.88 -14.47 8.15
C LEU A 36 -30.64 -14.88 7.33
N ILE A 37 -30.57 -16.12 6.88
CA ILE A 37 -29.45 -16.59 6.05
C ILE A 37 -29.46 -15.87 4.69
N LYS A 38 -30.62 -15.73 4.05
CA LYS A 38 -30.77 -15.02 2.76
C LYS A 38 -30.37 -13.55 2.88
N THR A 39 -30.71 -12.88 3.98
CA THR A 39 -30.29 -11.48 4.23
C THR A 39 -28.79 -11.39 4.44
N ARG A 40 -28.16 -12.25 5.26
CA ARG A 40 -26.70 -12.24 5.44
C ARG A 40 -25.91 -12.53 4.16
N ILE A 41 -26.39 -13.46 3.32
CA ILE A 41 -25.78 -13.74 2.01
C ILE A 41 -25.90 -12.52 1.08
N ARG A 42 -27.07 -11.86 1.07
CA ARG A 42 -27.31 -10.65 0.29
C ARG A 42 -26.38 -9.51 0.72
N ASP A 43 -26.14 -9.37 2.02
CA ASP A 43 -25.30 -8.33 2.59
C ASP A 43 -23.80 -8.71 2.63
N GLU A 44 -23.43 -9.90 2.14
CA GLU A 44 -22.08 -10.48 2.20
C GLU A 44 -21.48 -10.47 3.63
N ASN A 45 -22.32 -10.56 4.67
CA ASN A 45 -21.91 -10.47 6.07
C ASN A 45 -21.63 -11.85 6.69
N TYR A 46 -20.39 -12.32 6.54
CA TYR A 46 -19.92 -13.60 7.07
C TYR A 46 -18.99 -13.43 8.28
N ASP A 47 -19.20 -14.27 9.29
CA ASP A 47 -18.40 -14.37 10.52
C ASP A 47 -17.23 -15.39 10.37
N ASP A 48 -16.70 -15.57 9.15
CA ASP A 48 -15.60 -16.49 8.88
C ASP A 48 -14.26 -15.94 9.40
N VAL A 49 -13.38 -16.84 9.86
CA VAL A 49 -12.04 -16.49 10.30
C VAL A 49 -11.21 -16.04 9.10
N VAL A 50 -10.78 -14.78 9.10
CA VAL A 50 -9.92 -14.21 8.05
C VAL A 50 -8.51 -14.77 8.16
N ARG A 51 -7.94 -15.19 7.02
CA ARG A 51 -6.53 -15.62 6.96
C ARG A 51 -5.61 -14.46 7.36
N LYS A 52 -4.85 -14.64 8.44
CA LYS A 52 -3.78 -13.72 8.83
C LYS A 52 -2.72 -13.72 7.73
N LEU A 53 -2.57 -12.61 7.01
CA LEU A 53 -1.41 -12.36 6.18
C LEU A 53 -0.19 -12.30 7.11
N ALA A 54 0.95 -12.85 6.69
CA ALA A 54 2.21 -12.64 7.41
C ALA A 54 2.37 -11.14 7.66
N VAL A 55 2.68 -10.77 8.90
CA VAL A 55 2.72 -9.39 9.36
C VAL A 55 3.48 -8.57 8.32
N ASN A 56 2.78 -7.68 7.64
CA ASN A 56 3.46 -6.65 6.88
C ASN A 56 4.02 -5.73 7.95
N ASP A 57 5.27 -5.94 8.34
CA ASP A 57 6.09 -5.03 9.18
C ASP A 57 6.38 -3.71 8.45
N GLY A 58 5.47 -3.27 7.56
CA GLY A 58 5.38 -1.88 7.17
C GLY A 58 4.76 -1.12 8.33
N ALA A 59 5.48 -1.07 9.46
CA ALA A 59 5.24 -0.11 10.52
C ALA A 59 5.10 1.24 9.82
N GLN A 60 3.93 1.82 9.99
CA GLN A 60 3.59 3.13 9.47
C GLN A 60 4.65 4.07 10.07
N LYS A 61 5.62 4.50 9.25
CA LYS A 61 6.70 5.38 9.70
C LYS A 61 6.06 6.53 10.46
N GLU A 62 6.32 6.61 11.75
CA GLU A 62 5.80 7.67 12.59
C GLU A 62 6.25 8.99 11.98
N ALA A 63 5.36 9.99 12.00
CA ALA A 63 5.67 11.29 11.44
C ALA A 63 6.90 11.83 12.18
N ALA A 64 7.99 12.06 11.45
CA ALA A 64 9.24 12.52 12.04
C ALA A 64 8.99 13.82 12.82
N GLU A 65 9.32 13.81 14.11
CA GLU A 65 9.19 14.97 14.97
C GLU A 65 10.15 16.07 14.50
N LEU A 66 9.63 17.26 14.22
CA LEU A 66 10.42 18.41 13.77
C LEU A 66 11.12 19.04 14.97
N SER A 67 12.45 19.13 14.94
CA SER A 67 13.22 19.81 15.99
C SER A 67 12.98 21.33 15.96
N MET A 68 12.66 21.93 17.11
CA MET A 68 12.48 23.39 17.27
C MET A 68 13.81 24.13 17.54
N GLU A 69 14.93 23.41 17.59
CA GLU A 69 16.26 24.01 17.74
C GLU A 69 16.74 24.64 16.43
N LYS A 70 17.60 25.66 16.54
CA LYS A 70 18.22 26.27 15.36
C LYS A 70 19.10 25.24 14.66
N SER A 71 18.93 25.13 13.34
CA SER A 71 19.76 24.25 12.51
C SER A 71 21.24 24.56 12.69
N LYS A 72 22.05 23.52 12.89
CA LYS A 72 23.52 23.61 12.91
C LYS A 72 24.09 23.72 11.49
N GLU A 73 23.30 23.38 10.48
CA GLU A 73 23.69 23.32 9.07
C GLU A 73 23.16 24.52 8.29
N GLY A 74 23.95 25.01 7.35
CA GLY A 74 23.57 26.11 6.47
C GLY A 74 22.59 25.67 5.37
N LEU A 75 21.87 26.62 4.77
CA LEU A 75 20.92 26.33 3.70
C LEU A 75 21.58 25.64 2.48
N GLY A 76 22.84 26.00 2.17
CA GLY A 76 23.61 25.37 1.09
C GLY A 76 23.86 23.88 1.34
N ASP A 77 24.26 23.52 2.57
CA ASP A 77 24.55 22.15 2.97
C ASP A 77 23.29 21.27 2.94
N VAL A 78 22.15 21.84 3.35
CA VAL A 78 20.84 21.16 3.28
C VAL A 78 20.50 20.83 1.82
N TYR A 79 20.69 21.78 0.90
CA TYR A 79 20.44 21.53 -0.53
C TYR A 79 21.39 20.49 -1.13
N GLU A 80 22.68 20.51 -0.75
CA GLU A 80 23.63 19.49 -1.18
C GLU A 80 23.20 18.10 -0.71
N LYS A 81 22.82 17.98 0.56
CA LYS A 81 22.34 16.71 1.14
C LYS A 81 21.04 16.24 0.53
N GLU A 82 20.07 17.14 0.28
CA GLU A 82 18.83 16.79 -0.42
C GLU A 82 19.08 16.34 -1.86
N PHE A 83 20.02 16.99 -2.56
CA PHE A 83 20.42 16.57 -3.90
C PHE A 83 21.09 15.19 -3.88
N MET A 84 22.00 14.95 -2.93
CA MET A 84 22.63 13.63 -2.75
C MET A 84 21.61 12.55 -2.36
N LYS A 85 20.64 12.87 -1.51
CA LYS A 85 19.51 11.98 -1.14
C LYS A 85 18.64 11.64 -2.34
N SER A 86 18.24 12.63 -3.13
CA SER A 86 17.32 12.45 -4.26
C SER A 86 18.00 11.83 -5.49
N ALA A 87 19.26 12.19 -5.77
CA ALA A 87 20.01 11.71 -6.93
C ALA A 87 20.70 10.37 -6.67
N MET A 88 21.23 10.14 -5.46
CA MET A 88 21.97 8.91 -5.11
C MET A 88 21.25 8.00 -4.10
N GLY A 89 20.10 8.40 -3.55
CA GLY A 89 19.35 7.58 -2.57
C GLY A 89 20.02 7.51 -1.19
N PHE A 90 20.94 8.42 -0.87
CA PHE A 90 21.74 8.36 0.36
C PHE A 90 20.97 8.94 1.56
N GLU A 91 20.25 8.10 2.30
CA GLU A 91 19.55 8.51 3.52
C GLU A 91 20.53 8.71 4.70
N ASP A 92 20.51 9.90 5.35
CA ASP A 92 21.29 10.27 6.57
C ASP A 92 20.80 9.54 7.84
N THR A 93 20.37 8.30 7.72
CA THR A 93 20.02 7.41 8.85
C THR A 93 21.26 6.70 9.41
N SER A 94 22.45 7.20 9.12
CA SER A 94 23.70 6.48 9.38
C SER A 94 23.97 6.23 10.87
N GLU A 95 23.59 7.15 11.76
CA GLU A 95 23.75 6.97 13.21
C GLU A 95 22.77 5.93 13.74
N LEU A 96 21.47 6.05 13.43
CA LEU A 96 20.46 5.06 13.81
C LEU A 96 20.76 3.67 13.23
N LYS A 97 21.28 3.59 12.00
CA LYS A 97 21.70 2.31 11.40
C LYS A 97 22.87 1.70 12.15
N LYS A 98 23.89 2.50 12.52
CA LYS A 98 25.01 2.00 13.33
C LYS A 98 24.54 1.48 14.68
N GLU A 99 23.65 2.19 15.36
CA GLU A 99 23.06 1.71 16.63
C GLU A 99 22.27 0.42 16.43
N GLN A 100 21.48 0.30 15.36
CA GLN A 100 20.76 -0.93 15.01
C GLN A 100 21.73 -2.09 14.73
N ASP A 101 22.79 -1.85 13.95
CA ASP A 101 23.81 -2.85 13.64
C ASP A 101 24.54 -3.31 14.92
N GLU A 102 24.83 -2.40 15.84
CA GLU A 102 25.42 -2.72 17.15
C GLU A 102 24.50 -3.59 18.01
N ILE A 103 23.21 -3.24 18.07
CA ILE A 103 22.18 -4.02 18.77
C ILE A 103 22.07 -5.41 18.16
N ASP A 104 22.07 -5.53 16.83
CA ASP A 104 21.99 -6.82 16.13
C ASP A 104 23.18 -7.72 16.46
N VAL A 105 24.40 -7.15 16.47
CA VAL A 105 25.61 -7.89 16.86
C VAL A 105 25.54 -8.34 18.32
N MET A 106 25.09 -7.49 19.24
CA MET A 106 24.92 -7.85 20.64
C MET A 106 23.86 -8.93 20.83
N PHE A 107 22.72 -8.82 20.14
CA PHE A 107 21.63 -9.77 20.18
C PHE A 107 22.05 -11.15 19.64
N GLN A 108 22.76 -11.19 18.51
CA GLN A 108 23.32 -12.44 17.97
C GLN A 108 24.27 -13.13 18.95
N LYS A 109 25.17 -12.36 19.58
CA LYS A 109 26.09 -12.88 20.61
C LYS A 109 25.36 -13.43 21.83
N LEU A 110 24.30 -12.74 22.27
CA LEU A 110 23.48 -13.17 23.40
C LEU A 110 22.73 -14.46 23.08
N CYS A 111 22.05 -14.52 21.93
CA CYS A 111 21.35 -15.72 21.47
C CYS A 111 22.30 -16.92 21.38
N TRP A 112 23.50 -16.75 20.80
CA TRP A 112 24.49 -17.82 20.74
C TRP A 112 24.86 -18.38 22.12
N LYS A 113 25.03 -17.50 23.12
CA LYS A 113 25.33 -17.92 24.50
C LYS A 113 24.14 -18.66 25.15
N LEU A 114 22.92 -18.20 24.92
CA LEU A 114 21.71 -18.84 25.45
C LEU A 114 21.44 -20.20 24.79
N ASP A 115 21.65 -20.30 23.48
CA ASP A 115 21.50 -21.54 22.72
C ASP A 115 22.53 -22.58 23.21
N ALA A 116 23.78 -22.16 23.44
CA ALA A 116 24.81 -23.03 24.02
C ALA A 116 24.50 -23.46 25.46
N LEU A 117 23.96 -22.55 26.30
CA LEU A 117 23.56 -22.84 27.68
C LEU A 117 22.41 -23.85 27.75
N THR A 118 21.51 -23.85 26.76
CA THR A 118 20.34 -24.74 26.68
C THR A 118 20.62 -26.05 25.92
N ASN A 119 21.89 -26.39 25.65
CA ASN A 119 22.29 -27.54 24.84
C ASN A 119 21.59 -27.57 23.47
N PHE A 120 21.41 -26.40 22.87
CA PHE A 120 20.75 -26.19 21.58
C PHE A 120 19.30 -26.70 21.51
N HIS A 121 18.60 -26.83 22.65
CA HIS A 121 17.16 -27.13 22.69
C HIS A 121 16.33 -25.83 22.75
N TYR A 122 16.27 -25.09 21.63
CA TYR A 122 15.54 -23.83 21.52
C TYR A 122 14.59 -23.85 20.32
N THR A 123 13.64 -22.90 20.32
CA THR A 123 12.77 -22.69 19.16
C THR A 123 13.56 -21.94 18.07
N PRO A 124 13.70 -22.50 16.86
CA PRO A 124 14.50 -21.88 15.80
C PRO A 124 13.98 -20.48 15.48
N LYS A 125 14.88 -19.63 14.99
CA LYS A 125 14.55 -18.25 14.59
C LYS A 125 13.42 -18.25 13.54
N PRO A 126 12.50 -17.27 13.59
CA PRO A 126 11.43 -17.17 12.59
C PRO A 126 12.04 -17.01 11.19
N VAL A 127 11.40 -17.63 10.19
CA VAL A 127 11.88 -17.57 8.80
C VAL A 127 11.67 -16.16 8.25
N VAL A 128 12.76 -15.41 8.17
CA VAL A 128 12.82 -14.13 7.45
C VAL A 128 13.15 -14.42 5.99
N ARG A 129 12.49 -13.73 5.05
CA ARG A 129 12.80 -13.85 3.62
C ARG A 129 14.10 -13.13 3.32
N GLU A 130 15.21 -13.85 3.35
CA GLU A 130 16.51 -13.33 2.94
C GLU A 130 16.65 -13.39 1.41
N MET A 131 17.10 -12.29 0.81
CA MET A 131 17.40 -12.24 -0.62
C MET A 131 18.85 -12.68 -0.82
N HIS A 132 19.04 -13.90 -1.31
CA HIS A 132 20.35 -14.40 -1.71
C HIS A 132 20.56 -14.15 -3.21
N VAL A 133 21.62 -13.44 -3.56
CA VAL A 133 22.01 -13.18 -4.95
C VAL A 133 23.19 -14.09 -5.29
N THR A 134 22.94 -15.12 -6.09
CA THR A 134 23.99 -15.99 -6.62
C THR A 134 24.64 -15.31 -7.85
N PRO A 135 25.98 -15.30 -7.98
CA PRO A 135 26.64 -14.83 -9.19
C PRO A 135 26.60 -15.90 -10.30
N ALA A 136 26.62 -15.46 -11.57
CA ALA A 136 26.71 -16.35 -12.74
C ALA A 136 28.14 -16.85 -12.95
N ALA A 137 28.59 -17.72 -12.04
CA ALA A 137 29.91 -18.34 -12.07
C ALA A 137 29.80 -19.86 -12.34
N PRO A 138 30.86 -20.50 -12.88
CA PRO A 138 30.92 -21.95 -12.98
C PRO A 138 30.94 -22.58 -11.58
N ALA A 139 30.30 -23.73 -11.42
CA ALA A 139 30.17 -24.43 -10.14
C ALA A 139 31.53 -24.68 -9.47
N ILE A 140 32.56 -24.96 -10.27
CA ILE A 140 33.96 -25.14 -9.86
C ILE A 140 34.47 -24.00 -8.97
N THR A 141 34.05 -22.75 -9.19
CA THR A 141 34.52 -21.61 -8.38
C THR A 141 33.98 -21.60 -6.95
N MET A 142 32.86 -22.29 -6.71
CA MET A 142 32.25 -22.42 -5.38
C MET A 142 32.67 -23.73 -4.70
N GLU A 143 33.26 -24.68 -5.44
CA GLU A 143 33.77 -25.93 -4.88
C GLU A 143 35.06 -25.69 -4.08
N GLU A 144 35.31 -26.56 -3.11
CA GLU A 144 36.56 -26.54 -2.36
C GLU A 144 37.75 -26.88 -3.28
N ALA A 145 38.93 -26.30 -3.01
CA ALA A 145 40.14 -26.52 -3.79
C ALA A 145 40.72 -27.93 -3.54
N VAL A 146 40.03 -28.95 -4.02
CA VAL A 146 40.42 -30.36 -3.99
C VAL A 146 40.68 -30.81 -5.43
N PRO A 147 41.71 -31.62 -5.72
CA PRO A 147 42.09 -32.03 -7.08
C PRO A 147 41.08 -32.94 -7.80
N ILE A 148 39.87 -33.12 -7.25
CA ILE A 148 38.80 -33.92 -7.84
C ILE A 148 37.69 -32.94 -8.25
N ALA A 149 37.67 -32.53 -9.52
CA ALA A 149 36.60 -31.69 -10.06
C ALA A 149 35.38 -32.56 -10.37
N VAL A 150 34.21 -32.20 -9.82
CA VAL A 150 33.00 -33.02 -9.91
C VAL A 150 32.02 -32.49 -10.98
N SER A 151 32.09 -31.21 -11.37
CA SER A 151 31.17 -30.66 -12.39
C SER A 151 31.65 -29.41 -13.16
N ASP A 152 31.39 -29.38 -14.47
CA ASP A 152 31.64 -28.21 -15.36
C ASP A 152 30.40 -27.31 -15.55
N ALA A 153 29.32 -27.55 -14.80
CA ALA A 153 28.05 -26.83 -14.97
C ALA A 153 28.11 -25.40 -14.39
N ASN A 154 27.29 -24.49 -14.93
CA ASN A 154 27.09 -23.17 -14.33
C ASN A 154 26.08 -23.25 -13.17
N LEU A 155 26.22 -22.34 -12.20
CA LEU A 155 25.31 -22.23 -11.05
C LEU A 155 23.89 -21.81 -11.43
N HIS A 156 23.75 -21.00 -12.49
CA HIS A 156 22.45 -20.51 -12.96
C HIS A 156 21.76 -21.51 -13.87
N ALA A 157 20.45 -21.64 -13.70
CA ALA A 157 19.64 -22.42 -14.62
C ALA A 157 19.53 -21.69 -15.99
N PRO A 158 19.39 -22.41 -17.11
CA PRO A 158 19.17 -21.80 -18.42
C PRO A 158 17.95 -20.85 -18.46
N GLU A 159 16.91 -21.10 -17.65
CA GLU A 159 15.73 -20.24 -17.53
C GLU A 159 16.00 -18.92 -16.76
N GLU A 160 16.98 -18.90 -15.87
CA GLU A 160 17.41 -17.69 -15.15
C GLU A 160 18.27 -16.80 -16.05
N VAL A 161 19.10 -17.42 -16.91
CA VAL A 161 19.88 -16.72 -17.94
C VAL A 161 18.97 -16.20 -19.05
N TYR A 162 17.97 -16.98 -19.45
CA TYR A 162 17.01 -16.61 -20.49
C TYR A 162 15.60 -17.13 -20.17
N ASP A 163 14.76 -16.27 -19.59
CA ASP A 163 13.33 -16.57 -19.41
C ASP A 163 12.57 -16.22 -20.69
N LYS A 164 11.78 -17.17 -21.20
CA LYS A 164 10.89 -16.91 -22.34
C LYS A 164 9.78 -15.99 -21.85
N LYS A 165 9.54 -14.88 -22.56
CA LYS A 165 8.46 -13.90 -22.21
C LYS A 165 7.08 -14.54 -21.99
N HIS A 166 6.82 -15.72 -22.58
CA HIS A 166 5.61 -16.51 -22.37
C HIS A 166 5.97 -17.90 -21.81
N LYS A 167 5.91 -18.06 -20.48
CA LYS A 167 6.32 -19.28 -19.74
C LYS A 167 5.64 -20.58 -20.18
N ARG A 168 4.44 -20.51 -20.79
CA ARG A 168 3.69 -21.70 -21.24
C ARG A 168 3.83 -22.03 -22.72
N ASP A 169 4.19 -21.06 -23.54
CA ASP A 169 4.25 -21.26 -24.98
C ASP A 169 5.60 -20.76 -25.48
N GLY A 170 6.53 -21.70 -25.64
CA GLY A 170 7.87 -21.40 -26.14
C GLY A 170 7.89 -21.02 -27.62
N VAL A 171 6.73 -21.06 -28.28
CA VAL A 171 6.57 -20.70 -29.69
C VAL A 171 5.94 -19.31 -29.77
N VAL A 172 6.71 -18.34 -30.22
CA VAL A 172 6.19 -17.01 -30.57
C VAL A 172 5.42 -17.15 -31.89
N ARG A 173 4.13 -17.49 -31.82
CA ARG A 173 3.26 -17.52 -33.00
C ARG A 173 2.77 -16.11 -33.31
N SER A 174 2.84 -15.71 -34.58
CA SER A 174 2.22 -14.46 -35.01
C SER A 174 0.69 -14.60 -34.99
N ARG A 175 -0.03 -13.49 -34.78
CA ARG A 175 -1.50 -13.48 -34.82
C ARG A 175 -2.05 -13.88 -36.20
N GLU A 176 -1.26 -13.66 -37.24
CA GLU A 176 -1.57 -13.98 -38.64
C GLU A 176 -1.52 -15.48 -38.93
N GLU A 177 -0.65 -16.21 -38.24
CA GLU A 177 -0.46 -17.65 -38.37
C GLU A 177 -1.47 -18.46 -37.54
N MET A 178 -2.12 -17.81 -36.56
CA MET A 178 -3.12 -18.47 -35.72
C MET A 178 -4.47 -18.60 -36.43
N SER A 179 -5.06 -19.79 -36.31
CA SER A 179 -6.43 -20.03 -36.73
C SER A 179 -7.42 -19.14 -35.96
N GLN A 180 -8.64 -18.99 -36.51
CA GLN A 180 -9.67 -18.18 -35.86
C GLN A 180 -10.05 -18.72 -34.46
N ASP A 181 -10.04 -20.05 -34.29
CA ASP A 181 -10.41 -20.68 -33.03
C ASP A 181 -9.30 -20.58 -31.98
N GLU A 182 -8.03 -20.72 -32.37
CA GLU A 182 -6.89 -20.43 -31.49
C GLU A 182 -6.89 -18.98 -31.01
N ARG A 183 -7.22 -18.03 -31.90
CA ARG A 183 -7.34 -16.61 -31.53
C ARG A 183 -8.47 -16.35 -30.53
N LYS A 184 -9.61 -17.04 -30.67
CA LYS A 184 -10.71 -16.98 -29.69
C LYS A 184 -10.29 -17.60 -28.36
N ALA A 185 -9.63 -18.75 -28.38
CA ALA A 185 -9.13 -19.42 -27.18
C ALA A 185 -8.14 -18.54 -26.40
N ALA A 186 -7.15 -17.95 -27.08
CA ALA A 186 -6.17 -17.04 -26.48
C ALA A 186 -6.84 -15.79 -25.86
N ARG A 187 -7.83 -15.20 -26.55
CA ARG A 187 -8.61 -14.07 -26.03
C ARG A 187 -9.39 -14.47 -24.77
N ASN A 188 -10.04 -15.62 -24.78
CA ASN A 188 -10.79 -16.13 -23.63
C ASN A 188 -9.86 -16.41 -22.46
N ALA A 189 -8.71 -17.06 -22.68
CA ALA A 189 -7.71 -17.30 -21.65
C ALA A 189 -7.22 -15.99 -21.01
N LYS A 190 -6.91 -14.96 -21.82
CA LYS A 190 -6.53 -13.62 -21.32
C LYS A 190 -7.67 -12.95 -20.54
N LYS A 191 -8.91 -13.09 -20.99
CA LYS A 191 -10.10 -12.58 -20.28
C LYS A 191 -10.30 -13.28 -18.93
N HIS A 192 -10.16 -14.60 -18.89
CA HIS A 192 -10.27 -15.39 -17.66
C HIS A 192 -9.16 -15.05 -16.66
N ALA A 193 -7.90 -14.96 -17.12
CA ALA A 193 -6.78 -14.56 -16.28
C ALA A 193 -6.97 -13.15 -15.69
N ARG A 194 -7.42 -12.19 -16.52
CA ARG A 194 -7.72 -10.82 -16.06
C ARG A 194 -8.89 -10.79 -15.07
N ARG A 195 -9.95 -11.58 -15.30
CA ARG A 195 -11.08 -11.69 -14.38
C ARG A 195 -10.65 -12.27 -13.04
N LYS A 196 -9.85 -13.33 -13.03
CA LYS A 196 -9.29 -13.94 -11.81
C LYS A 196 -8.41 -12.95 -11.04
N SER A 197 -7.52 -12.23 -11.72
CA SER A 197 -6.67 -11.22 -11.08
C SER A 197 -7.48 -10.05 -10.51
N ARG A 198 -8.53 -9.58 -11.20
CA ARG A 198 -9.44 -8.55 -10.67
C ARG A 198 -10.20 -9.04 -9.45
N GLN A 199 -10.81 -10.22 -9.52
CA GLN A 199 -11.53 -10.82 -8.39
C GLN A 199 -10.63 -10.99 -7.16
N GLN A 200 -9.38 -11.40 -7.34
CA GLN A 200 -8.41 -11.47 -6.25
C GLN A 200 -8.12 -10.09 -5.65
N LYS A 201 -7.88 -9.07 -6.48
CA LYS A 201 -7.65 -7.69 -6.01
C LYS A 201 -8.85 -7.11 -5.28
N ASP A 202 -10.06 -7.32 -5.81
CA ASP A 202 -11.30 -6.85 -5.20
C ASP A 202 -11.55 -7.57 -3.87
N ALA A 203 -11.25 -8.87 -3.78
CA ALA A 203 -11.32 -9.63 -2.53
C ALA A 203 -10.29 -9.15 -1.50
N ASP A 204 -9.04 -8.94 -1.91
CA ASP A 204 -7.99 -8.40 -1.05
C ASP A 204 -8.36 -7.00 -0.55
N GLU A 205 -8.91 -6.15 -1.40
CA GLU A 205 -9.37 -4.82 -1.04
C GLU A 205 -10.53 -4.87 -0.03
N LYS A 206 -11.54 -5.72 -0.24
CA LYS A 206 -12.64 -5.93 0.72
C LYS A 206 -12.12 -6.43 2.07
N LEU A 207 -11.17 -7.36 2.07
CA LEU A 207 -10.55 -7.86 3.31
C LEU A 207 -9.80 -6.75 4.05
N VAL A 208 -9.00 -5.95 3.34
CA VAL A 208 -8.27 -4.83 3.95
C VAL A 208 -9.23 -3.76 4.47
N ALA A 209 -10.31 -3.46 3.75
CA ALA A 209 -11.34 -2.53 4.20
C ALA A 209 -12.05 -2.99 5.48
N LYS A 210 -12.31 -4.30 5.64
CA LYS A 210 -12.89 -4.89 6.85
C LYS A 210 -11.93 -4.83 8.04
N VAL A 211 -10.63 -5.01 7.82
CA VAL A 211 -9.61 -5.01 8.87
C VAL A 211 -9.25 -3.60 9.34
N ASN A 212 -9.13 -2.62 8.43
CA ASN A 212 -8.66 -1.27 8.75
C ASN A 212 -9.59 -0.16 8.22
N PRO A 213 -10.82 0.00 8.73
CA PRO A 213 -11.78 0.96 8.16
C PRO A 213 -11.25 2.40 8.13
N GLY A 214 -11.53 3.12 7.03
CA GLY A 214 -11.21 4.55 6.85
C GLY A 214 -9.89 4.86 6.11
N MET A 215 -9.33 6.05 6.37
CA MET A 215 -8.12 6.57 5.70
C MET A 215 -6.85 5.77 6.01
N GLY A 216 -6.88 4.77 6.92
CA GLY A 216 -5.76 3.84 7.14
C GLY A 216 -5.57 2.85 5.98
N ASN A 217 -6.60 2.63 5.15
CA ASN A 217 -6.55 1.71 4.03
C ASN A 217 -5.70 2.22 2.87
N LYS A 218 -4.69 1.44 2.49
CA LYS A 218 -3.85 1.71 1.31
C LYS A 218 -4.67 1.86 0.03
N TYR A 219 -5.78 1.11 -0.10
CA TYR A 219 -6.64 1.15 -1.28
C TYR A 219 -7.54 2.40 -1.32
N GLU A 220 -8.13 2.81 -0.19
CA GLU A 220 -8.91 4.05 -0.10
C GLU A 220 -8.05 5.29 -0.34
N LYS A 221 -6.82 5.33 0.22
CA LYS A 221 -5.86 6.40 -0.09
C LYS A 221 -5.56 6.50 -1.60
N LYS A 222 -5.37 5.35 -2.26
CA LYS A 222 -5.13 5.30 -3.71
C LYS A 222 -6.35 5.73 -4.50
N LYS A 223 -7.55 5.27 -4.15
CA LYS A 223 -8.80 5.69 -4.78
C LYS A 223 -9.03 7.19 -4.66
N LEU A 224 -8.76 7.76 -3.48
CA LEU A 224 -8.83 9.21 -3.25
C LEU A 224 -7.81 9.96 -4.11
N LEU A 225 -6.56 9.52 -4.15
CA LEU A 225 -5.52 10.13 -4.99
C LEU A 225 -5.91 10.04 -6.47
N ASP A 226 -6.36 8.88 -6.94
CA ASP A 226 -6.82 8.69 -8.31
C ASP A 226 -8.03 9.58 -8.62
N SER A 227 -8.94 9.80 -7.67
CA SER A 227 -10.08 10.72 -7.81
C SER A 227 -9.66 12.19 -7.86
N LEU A 228 -8.62 12.58 -7.10
CA LEU A 228 -8.05 13.93 -7.11
C LEU A 228 -7.23 14.19 -8.39
N MET A 229 -6.59 13.16 -8.93
CA MET A 229 -5.85 13.23 -10.20
C MET A 229 -6.74 13.01 -11.43
N ALA A 230 -7.98 12.58 -11.23
CA ALA A 230 -8.95 12.50 -12.32
C ALA A 230 -9.24 13.92 -12.84
N LYS A 231 -9.10 14.08 -14.16
CA LYS A 231 -9.22 15.35 -14.91
C LYS A 231 -10.61 16.03 -14.85
N ASN A 232 -11.52 15.49 -14.05
CA ASN A 232 -12.91 15.93 -13.93
C ASN A 232 -13.18 16.76 -12.67
N VAL A 233 -12.16 17.00 -11.82
CA VAL A 233 -12.25 17.98 -10.73
C VAL A 233 -11.94 19.36 -11.32
N SER A 234 -12.97 20.20 -11.40
CA SER A 234 -12.88 21.61 -11.77
C SER A 234 -11.88 22.32 -10.85
N THR A 235 -10.66 22.58 -11.34
CA THR A 235 -9.82 23.61 -10.73
C THR A 235 -10.59 24.92 -10.83
N GLY A 236 -10.85 25.57 -9.69
CA GLY A 236 -11.56 26.86 -9.66
C GLY A 236 -10.91 27.83 -10.66
N LYS A 237 -11.74 28.63 -11.36
CA LYS A 237 -11.34 29.59 -12.42
C LYS A 237 -9.94 30.16 -12.17
N ALA A 238 -8.96 29.66 -12.91
CA ALA A 238 -7.67 30.32 -13.02
C ALA A 238 -7.93 31.71 -13.64
N ILE A 239 -7.59 32.77 -12.91
CA ILE A 239 -7.55 34.12 -13.46
C ILE A 239 -6.42 34.11 -14.49
N GLU A 240 -6.78 34.08 -15.77
CA GLU A 240 -5.82 34.17 -16.87
C GLU A 240 -5.09 35.52 -16.78
N GLY A 241 -3.80 35.48 -16.41
CA GLY A 241 -2.94 36.66 -16.44
C GLY A 241 -2.11 36.95 -15.18
N SER A 242 -1.93 36.04 -14.22
CA SER A 242 -1.10 36.32 -13.05
C SER A 242 -0.25 35.15 -12.58
N THR A 243 0.94 35.02 -13.16
CA THR A 243 2.06 34.24 -12.57
C THR A 243 3.18 35.13 -12.06
N ARG A 244 3.05 36.47 -12.17
CA ARG A 244 4.07 37.45 -11.74
C ARG A 244 3.55 38.57 -10.84
N GLN A 245 2.24 38.67 -10.57
CA GLN A 245 1.71 39.86 -9.87
C GLN A 245 1.79 39.80 -8.35
N PHE A 246 2.39 38.74 -7.79
CA PHE A 246 2.62 38.57 -6.35
C PHE A 246 4.04 38.12 -6.02
N SER A 247 4.99 38.25 -6.95
CA SER A 247 6.37 37.76 -6.74
C SER A 247 7.22 38.67 -5.86
N ASN A 248 6.81 39.91 -5.60
CA ASN A 248 7.54 40.84 -4.73
C ASN A 248 6.66 41.30 -3.57
N SER A 249 7.13 41.05 -2.34
CA SER A 249 6.40 41.35 -1.11
C SER A 249 6.18 42.85 -0.91
N SER A 250 7.08 43.72 -1.38
CA SER A 250 6.95 45.17 -1.25
C SER A 250 5.75 45.73 -2.00
N GLU A 251 5.47 45.19 -3.19
CA GLU A 251 4.33 45.62 -4.03
C GLU A 251 3.00 45.12 -3.45
N PHE A 252 3.02 43.93 -2.85
CA PHE A 252 1.86 43.37 -2.14
C PHE A 252 1.47 44.22 -0.93
N PHE A 253 2.43 44.56 -0.05
CA PHE A 253 2.12 45.35 1.15
C PHE A 253 1.77 46.81 0.83
N SER A 254 2.33 47.39 -0.23
CA SER A 254 1.93 48.73 -0.69
C SER A 254 0.47 48.73 -1.14
N ARG A 255 0.04 47.72 -1.91
CA ARG A 255 -1.37 47.59 -2.32
C ARG A 255 -2.30 47.31 -1.15
N LEU A 256 -1.88 46.49 -0.18
CA LEU A 256 -2.67 46.24 1.02
C LEU A 256 -2.88 47.51 1.86
N GLN A 257 -1.84 48.34 1.98
CA GLN A 257 -1.95 49.64 2.64
C GLN A 257 -2.85 50.61 1.88
N ASP A 258 -2.76 50.63 0.55
CA ASP A 258 -3.61 51.48 -0.29
C ASP A 258 -5.07 51.00 -0.29
N GLU A 259 -5.32 49.71 -0.21
CA GLU A 259 -6.66 49.12 -0.10
C GLU A 259 -7.28 49.40 1.27
N GLN A 260 -6.50 49.29 2.36
CA GLN A 260 -6.96 49.69 3.69
C GLN A 260 -7.25 51.20 3.78
N LYS A 261 -6.42 52.04 3.14
CA LYS A 261 -6.67 53.49 3.05
C LYS A 261 -7.90 53.81 2.20
N ALA A 262 -8.11 53.12 1.08
CA ALA A 262 -9.28 53.28 0.22
C ALA A 262 -10.57 52.82 0.92
N ALA A 263 -10.51 51.72 1.69
CA ALA A 263 -11.61 51.24 2.51
C ALA A 263 -11.94 52.19 3.66
N ALA A 264 -10.93 52.77 4.32
CA ALA A 264 -11.12 53.79 5.35
C ALA A 264 -11.68 55.12 4.79
N ALA A 265 -11.38 55.43 3.52
CA ALA A 265 -11.89 56.60 2.80
C ALA A 265 -13.24 56.36 2.08
N GLY A 266 -13.82 55.16 2.16
CA GLY A 266 -15.13 54.83 1.59
C GLY A 266 -15.23 54.91 0.05
N GLN A 267 -14.12 54.78 -0.68
CA GLN A 267 -14.12 54.79 -2.15
C GLN A 267 -14.04 53.36 -2.74
N PRO A 268 -14.80 53.04 -3.82
CA PRO A 268 -14.70 51.74 -4.48
C PRO A 268 -13.32 51.57 -5.19
N PRO A 269 -12.81 50.33 -5.32
CA PRO A 269 -11.47 50.07 -5.84
C PRO A 269 -11.34 50.54 -7.30
N ARG A 270 -10.30 51.36 -7.57
CA ARG A 270 -10.05 51.91 -8.91
C ARG A 270 -9.54 50.81 -9.85
N PRO A 271 -10.06 50.69 -11.09
CA PRO A 271 -9.52 49.76 -12.08
C PRO A 271 -8.13 50.19 -12.54
N SER A 272 -7.23 49.22 -12.72
CA SER A 272 -5.81 49.40 -12.97
C SER A 272 -5.49 50.20 -14.24
N PHE A 273 -4.64 51.21 -14.09
CA PHE A 273 -4.04 52.00 -15.18
C PHE A 273 -3.22 51.09 -16.11
N LYS A 274 -3.55 51.07 -17.41
CA LYS A 274 -2.64 50.59 -18.46
C LYS A 274 -1.64 51.72 -18.73
N LYS A 275 -0.34 51.43 -18.61
CA LYS A 275 0.71 52.35 -19.03
C LYS A 275 1.12 51.95 -20.45
N ASP A 276 0.68 52.73 -21.43
CA ASP A 276 1.13 52.64 -22.81
C ASP A 276 2.51 53.29 -22.91
N ASP A 277 3.58 52.48 -22.91
CA ASP A 277 4.93 52.99 -23.16
C ASP A 277 5.22 52.97 -24.68
N ALA A 278 5.19 54.17 -25.26
CA ALA A 278 5.61 54.44 -26.63
C ALA A 278 7.14 54.61 -26.73
N LYS A 279 7.70 53.95 -27.76
CA LYS A 279 8.93 54.30 -28.51
C LYS A 279 10.31 54.15 -27.82
N ALA A 280 11.10 53.19 -28.31
CA ALA A 280 12.17 53.41 -29.30
C ALA A 280 13.41 52.51 -29.08
N GLY A 281 13.89 51.89 -30.17
CA GLY A 281 15.33 51.68 -30.38
C GLY A 281 15.84 50.24 -30.38
N ARG A 282 16.07 49.71 -31.60
CA ARG A 282 17.23 48.93 -32.10
C ARG A 282 17.77 47.83 -31.15
N GLY A 283 17.70 46.54 -31.47
CA GLY A 283 18.28 45.89 -32.64
C GLY A 283 19.30 44.85 -32.14
N GLY A 284 19.27 43.62 -32.64
CA GLY A 284 20.24 42.59 -32.28
C GLY A 284 19.73 41.17 -32.50
N ALA A 285 20.24 40.52 -33.53
CA ALA A 285 19.88 39.19 -34.00
C ALA A 285 20.18 38.08 -32.97
N PHE A 286 19.26 37.12 -32.85
CA PHE A 286 19.55 35.82 -32.24
C PHE A 286 19.83 34.81 -33.36
N TYR A 287 21.08 34.36 -33.44
CA TYR A 287 21.42 33.10 -34.10
C TYR A 287 21.03 31.94 -33.19
N LYS A 288 20.37 30.93 -33.75
CA LYS A 288 20.23 29.60 -33.14
C LYS A 288 21.48 28.78 -33.43
N LEU A 289 22.06 28.19 -32.39
CA LEU A 289 22.63 26.84 -32.45
C LEU A 289 21.75 25.96 -31.55
#